data_AF-A0A2M7EK40-F1
#
_entry.id   AF-A0A2M7EK40-F1
#
_cell.length_a   1.000
_cell.length_b   1.000
_cell.length_c   1.000
_cell.angle_alpha   90.00
_cell.angle_beta   90.00
_cell.angle_gamma   90.00
#
_symmetry.space_group_name_H-M   'P 1'
#
loop_
_entity.id
_entity.type
_entity.pdbx_description
1 polymer ?
#
loop_
_entity_poly.entity_id
_entity_poly.type
_entity_poly.pdbx_seq_one_letter_code
_entity_poly.pdbx_strand_id
1 'polypeptide(L)'
;PLSRDELLEKYQTVFAQKPGSSAAPTASLHFTPRVFENLEKKGIKKQYITLHVGPGTFAPLTSENLRTKTLHHETYEIQEDIVRCIDTSKRKEIDITAVGTTVVRTLESVALKIGDYRLDSRLSTKGRSPFGRRGNDTDSTNISLTGSTDLFISPPFEFKVINHLITNFHLPGSSLMMLVDAFLASKNAKMRILDLYAFAIKNELRFYSFGDVMFIL
;
A
#
# COMPACT_ATOMS: atom_id res chain seq x y z
N PRO A 1 -0.62 31.17 -2.47
CA PRO A 1 -0.68 29.69 -2.31
C PRO A 1 -2.06 29.29 -1.80
N LEU A 2 -2.48 28.04 -1.97
CA LEU A 2 -3.67 27.54 -1.28
C LEU A 2 -3.41 27.44 0.23
N SER A 3 -4.45 27.65 1.04
CA SER A 3 -4.42 27.45 2.49
C SER A 3 -4.26 25.96 2.85
N ARG A 4 -3.97 25.66 4.11
CA ARG A 4 -3.92 24.27 4.60
C ARG A 4 -5.25 23.56 4.40
N ASP A 5 -6.35 24.27 4.58
CA ASP A 5 -7.70 23.71 4.59
C ASP A 5 -8.24 23.58 3.15
N GLU A 6 -7.94 24.54 2.27
CA GLU A 6 -8.16 24.41 0.82
C GLU A 6 -7.34 23.26 0.22
N LEU A 7 -6.10 23.06 0.69
CA LEU A 7 -5.28 21.91 0.32
C LEU A 7 -5.89 20.60 0.82
N LEU A 8 -6.44 20.56 2.04
CA LEU A 8 -7.12 19.39 2.60
C LEU A 8 -8.42 19.07 1.86
N GLU A 9 -9.26 20.04 1.55
CA GLU A 9 -10.50 19.85 0.78
C GLU A 9 -10.20 19.35 -0.66
N LYS A 10 -9.23 19.97 -1.32
CA LYS A 10 -8.76 19.57 -2.66
C LYS A 10 -7.99 18.24 -2.67
N TYR A 11 -7.45 17.83 -1.53
CA TYR A 11 -6.87 16.51 -1.30
C TYR A 11 -7.99 15.46 -1.11
N GLN A 12 -8.96 15.76 -0.25
CA GLN A 12 -10.04 14.85 0.12
C GLN A 12 -10.92 14.49 -1.09
N THR A 13 -11.22 15.48 -1.93
CA THR A 13 -11.95 15.30 -3.20
C THR A 13 -11.20 14.48 -4.27
N VAL A 14 -9.87 14.33 -4.18
CA VAL A 14 -9.06 13.56 -5.16
C VAL A 14 -8.73 12.14 -4.68
N PHE A 15 -8.66 11.90 -3.36
CA PHE A 15 -8.23 10.61 -2.81
C PHE A 15 -9.16 9.97 -1.76
N ALA A 16 -10.04 10.72 -1.09
CA ALA A 16 -10.80 10.24 0.06
C ALA A 16 -12.32 10.35 -0.17
N GLN A 17 -12.84 9.42 -0.98
CA GLN A 17 -14.28 9.30 -1.29
C GLN A 17 -15.17 8.93 -0.08
N LYS A 18 -14.59 8.57 1.06
CA LYS A 18 -15.28 8.26 2.32
C LYS A 18 -14.64 9.01 3.50
N PRO A 19 -15.44 9.56 4.45
CA PRO A 19 -14.92 10.06 5.71
C PRO A 19 -14.18 8.98 6.52
N GLY A 20 -13.21 9.39 7.34
CA GLY A 20 -12.48 8.49 8.25
C GLY A 20 -11.17 7.93 7.72
N SER A 21 -10.68 8.35 6.54
CA SER A 21 -9.27 8.13 6.15
C SER A 21 -8.40 9.26 6.73
N SER A 22 -7.72 8.97 7.84
CA SER A 22 -6.89 9.95 8.58
C SER A 22 -5.44 10.04 8.07
N ALA A 23 -5.01 9.09 7.22
CA ALA A 23 -3.72 9.17 6.54
C ALA A 23 -3.86 10.03 5.29
N ALA A 24 -3.06 11.08 5.17
CA ALA A 24 -2.71 11.60 3.87
C ALA A 24 -1.75 10.60 3.19
N PRO A 25 -2.09 9.96 2.05
CA PRO A 25 -1.12 9.30 1.17
C PRO A 25 -0.22 10.38 0.54
N THR A 26 0.74 10.88 1.31
CA THR A 26 1.63 11.99 0.93
C THR A 26 2.37 11.74 -0.37
N ALA A 27 2.77 10.48 -0.62
CA ALA A 27 3.38 10.04 -1.86
C ALA A 27 2.49 10.21 -3.11
N SER A 28 1.15 10.29 -2.95
CA SER A 28 0.23 10.51 -4.07
C SER A 28 0.00 11.99 -4.41
N LEU A 29 0.41 12.93 -3.54
CA LEU A 29 0.32 14.38 -3.79
C LEU A 29 1.10 14.83 -5.02
N HIS A 30 2.11 14.05 -5.43
CA HIS A 30 2.93 14.28 -6.61
C HIS A 30 2.18 13.99 -7.94
N PHE A 31 1.02 13.32 -7.89
CA PHE A 31 0.24 12.94 -9.07
C PHE A 31 -0.82 13.99 -9.44
N THR A 32 -0.38 15.10 -10.03
CA THR A 32 -1.27 16.13 -10.60
C THR A 32 -2.24 15.56 -11.67
N PRO A 33 -3.32 16.26 -12.05
CA PRO A 33 -4.23 15.82 -13.12
C PRO A 33 -3.49 15.49 -14.43
N ARG A 34 -2.54 16.33 -14.83
CA ARG A 34 -1.65 16.11 -15.98
C ARG A 34 -0.86 14.80 -15.89
N VAL A 35 -0.50 14.33 -14.69
CA VAL A 35 0.14 13.02 -14.49
C VAL A 35 -0.86 11.89 -14.63
N PHE A 36 -2.08 12.00 -14.06
CA PHE A 36 -3.14 11.01 -14.27
C PHE A 36 -3.49 10.84 -15.75
N GLU A 37 -3.74 11.94 -16.48
CA GLU A 37 -4.01 11.90 -17.92
C GLU A 37 -2.91 11.20 -18.72
N ASN A 38 -1.64 11.45 -18.40
CA ASN A 38 -0.50 10.86 -19.11
C ASN A 38 -0.29 9.38 -18.78
N LEU A 39 -0.80 8.90 -17.64
CA LEU A 39 -0.83 7.47 -17.29
C LEU A 39 -2.01 6.78 -18.01
N GLU A 40 -3.17 7.41 -18.02
CA GLU A 40 -4.37 6.92 -18.72
C GLU A 40 -4.17 6.82 -20.24
N LYS A 41 -3.56 7.85 -20.87
CA LYS A 41 -3.14 7.83 -22.29
C LYS A 41 -2.11 6.74 -22.62
N LYS A 42 -1.49 6.12 -21.60
CA LYS A 42 -0.60 4.95 -21.72
C LYS A 42 -1.28 3.62 -21.31
N GLY A 43 -2.58 3.63 -21.04
CA GLY A 43 -3.35 2.45 -20.60
C GLY A 43 -3.12 2.04 -19.15
N ILE A 44 -2.41 2.85 -18.35
CA ILE A 44 -2.07 2.53 -16.95
C ILE A 44 -3.29 2.85 -16.08
N LYS A 45 -3.87 1.81 -15.46
CA LYS A 45 -5.09 1.92 -14.65
C LYS A 45 -4.82 2.48 -13.25
N LYS A 46 -5.75 3.30 -12.74
CA LYS A 46 -5.61 4.12 -11.52
C LYS A 46 -6.66 3.72 -10.46
N GLN A 47 -6.34 2.70 -9.66
CA GLN A 47 -7.23 2.13 -8.63
C GLN A 47 -6.98 2.73 -7.23
N TYR A 48 -8.01 2.77 -6.37
CA TYR A 48 -7.97 3.34 -5.03
C TYR A 48 -8.48 2.35 -3.98
N ILE A 49 -7.74 2.16 -2.89
CA ILE A 49 -8.20 1.41 -1.71
C ILE A 49 -8.48 2.36 -0.55
N THR A 50 -9.47 2.04 0.29
CA THR A 50 -9.79 2.84 1.48
C THR A 50 -9.07 2.26 2.69
N LEU A 51 -8.44 3.12 3.50
CA LEU A 51 -7.85 2.72 4.78
C LEU A 51 -8.23 3.71 5.89
N HIS A 52 -8.67 3.17 7.01
CA HIS A 52 -8.91 3.87 8.26
C HIS A 52 -7.70 3.65 9.17
N VAL A 53 -6.81 4.65 9.21
CA VAL A 53 -5.67 4.65 10.13
C VAL A 53 -6.07 5.26 11.48
N GLY A 54 -5.56 4.67 12.55
CA GLY A 54 -5.60 5.29 13.88
C GLY A 54 -4.38 6.20 14.10
N PRO A 55 -4.36 7.00 15.19
CA PRO A 55 -3.20 7.82 15.56
C PRO A 55 -1.88 7.02 15.68
N GLY A 56 -1.97 5.73 16.03
CA GLY A 56 -0.81 4.84 16.17
C GLY A 56 -0.06 4.52 14.87
N THR A 57 -0.64 4.73 13.68
CA THR A 57 0.01 4.42 12.40
C THR A 57 1.32 5.19 12.17
N PHE A 58 1.45 6.37 12.78
CA PHE A 58 2.66 7.20 12.70
C PHE A 58 3.49 7.19 14.00
N ALA A 59 3.20 6.27 14.93
CA ALA A 59 3.97 6.14 16.16
C ALA A 59 5.40 5.63 15.88
N PRO A 60 6.41 6.05 16.67
CA PRO A 60 7.74 5.47 16.63
C PRO A 60 7.72 3.96 16.93
N LEU A 61 8.68 3.22 16.39
CA LEU A 61 8.83 1.79 16.72
C LEU A 61 9.18 1.61 18.20
N THR A 62 8.44 0.74 18.87
CA THR A 62 8.77 0.28 20.23
C THR A 62 9.57 -1.02 20.19
N SER A 63 10.27 -1.32 21.28
CA SER A 63 10.92 -2.63 21.48
C SER A 63 9.93 -3.80 21.36
N GLU A 64 8.65 -3.58 21.69
CA GLU A 64 7.61 -4.59 21.55
C GLU A 64 7.32 -4.88 20.07
N ASN A 65 7.17 -3.85 19.22
CA ASN A 65 6.97 -4.05 17.77
C ASN A 65 8.14 -4.83 17.14
N LEU A 66 9.36 -4.57 17.58
CA LEU A 66 10.56 -5.28 17.12
C LEU A 66 10.59 -6.75 17.57
N ARG A 67 10.02 -7.06 18.75
CA ARG A 67 9.91 -8.39 19.35
C ARG A 67 8.77 -9.22 18.77
N THR A 68 7.58 -8.62 18.60
CA THR A 68 6.38 -9.31 18.09
C THR A 68 6.33 -9.40 16.58
N LYS A 69 7.05 -8.51 15.87
CA LYS A 69 6.89 -8.28 14.43
C LYS A 69 5.46 -7.88 14.06
N THR A 70 4.86 -7.02 14.87
CA THR A 70 3.55 -6.39 14.60
C THR A 70 3.60 -4.87 14.80
N LEU A 71 2.74 -4.16 14.08
CA LEU A 71 2.55 -2.70 14.14
C LEU A 71 1.17 -2.37 14.74
N HIS A 72 0.85 -1.08 14.84
CA HIS A 72 -0.50 -0.64 15.18
C HIS A 72 -1.52 -1.09 14.11
N HIS A 73 -2.73 -1.39 14.59
CA HIS A 73 -3.80 -1.97 13.80
C HIS A 73 -4.49 -0.90 12.93
N GLU A 74 -4.57 -1.16 11.64
CA GLU A 74 -5.26 -0.32 10.64
C GLU A 74 -6.37 -1.13 9.97
N THR A 75 -7.55 -0.54 9.72
CA THR A 75 -8.66 -1.26 9.05
C THR A 75 -8.85 -0.78 7.61
N TYR A 76 -9.00 -1.72 6.67
CA TYR A 76 -9.12 -1.45 5.23
C TYR A 76 -10.48 -1.82 4.69
N GLU A 77 -10.85 -1.17 3.58
CA GLU A 77 -11.95 -1.56 2.70
C GLU A 77 -11.46 -1.53 1.25
N ILE A 78 -11.63 -2.66 0.55
CA ILE A 78 -11.21 -2.85 -0.84
C ILE A 78 -12.41 -3.40 -1.63
N GLN A 79 -12.81 -2.75 -2.72
CA GLN A 79 -13.90 -3.24 -3.56
C GLN A 79 -13.52 -4.52 -4.33
N GLU A 80 -14.49 -5.40 -4.58
CA GLU A 80 -14.22 -6.72 -5.16
C GLU A 80 -13.60 -6.65 -6.58
N ASP A 81 -13.91 -5.59 -7.34
CA ASP A 81 -13.31 -5.33 -8.66
C ASP A 81 -11.80 -5.09 -8.57
N ILE A 82 -11.32 -4.42 -7.52
CA ILE A 82 -9.89 -4.19 -7.27
C ILE A 82 -9.20 -5.52 -6.97
N VAL A 83 -9.81 -6.38 -6.14
CA VAL A 83 -9.26 -7.71 -5.82
C VAL A 83 -9.22 -8.58 -7.08
N ARG A 84 -10.25 -8.53 -7.92
CA ARG A 84 -10.30 -9.18 -9.24
C ARG A 84 -9.28 -8.59 -10.21
N CYS A 85 -9.03 -7.28 -10.15
CA CYS A 85 -8.00 -6.61 -10.95
C CYS A 85 -6.59 -7.09 -10.55
N ILE A 86 -6.30 -7.20 -9.25
CA ILE A 86 -5.02 -7.71 -8.73
C ILE A 86 -4.79 -9.17 -9.17
N ASP A 87 -5.78 -10.05 -8.99
CA ASP A 87 -5.68 -11.46 -9.41
C ASP A 87 -5.58 -11.59 -10.94
N THR A 88 -6.22 -10.70 -11.71
CA THR A 88 -6.07 -10.62 -13.18
C THR A 88 -4.68 -10.14 -13.60
N SER A 89 -4.14 -9.10 -12.97
CA SER A 89 -2.80 -8.58 -13.26
C SER A 89 -1.73 -9.63 -13.02
N LYS A 90 -1.80 -10.35 -11.89
CA LYS A 90 -0.90 -11.47 -11.58
C LYS A 90 -0.93 -12.58 -12.65
N ARG A 91 -2.13 -13.01 -13.08
CA ARG A 91 -2.29 -14.04 -14.13
C ARG A 91 -1.83 -13.60 -15.52
N LYS A 92 -1.63 -12.29 -15.73
CA LYS A 92 -1.21 -11.70 -17.00
C LYS A 92 0.20 -11.07 -16.94
N GLU A 93 0.91 -11.28 -15.83
CA GLU A 93 2.25 -10.73 -15.59
C GLU A 93 2.32 -9.20 -15.76
N ILE A 94 1.23 -8.50 -15.38
CA ILE A 94 1.12 -7.04 -15.40
C ILE A 94 1.56 -6.49 -14.04
N ASP A 95 2.61 -5.67 -14.02
CA ASP A 95 3.15 -5.07 -12.80
C ASP A 95 2.16 -4.19 -12.05
N ILE A 96 2.09 -4.38 -10.72
CA ILE A 96 1.31 -3.54 -9.81
C ILE A 96 2.24 -2.53 -9.12
N THR A 97 1.98 -1.23 -9.32
CA THR A 97 2.71 -0.15 -8.66
C THR A 97 1.93 0.37 -7.47
N ALA A 98 2.48 0.25 -6.26
CA ALA A 98 1.92 0.86 -5.05
C ALA A 98 2.36 2.32 -4.92
N VAL A 99 1.44 3.19 -4.50
CA VAL A 99 1.73 4.57 -4.12
C VAL A 99 1.50 4.70 -2.62
N GLY A 100 2.59 4.73 -1.85
CA GLY A 100 2.61 4.73 -0.39
C GLY A 100 2.88 3.34 0.23
N THR A 101 3.75 3.30 1.24
CA THR A 101 4.08 2.14 2.09
C THR A 101 2.84 1.51 2.73
N THR A 102 1.87 2.33 3.11
CA THR A 102 0.55 1.96 3.65
C THR A 102 -0.28 1.09 2.69
N VAL A 103 -0.20 1.36 1.37
CA VAL A 103 -0.86 0.54 0.35
C VAL A 103 -0.18 -0.82 0.24
N VAL A 104 1.16 -0.88 0.32
CA VAL A 104 1.93 -2.14 0.34
C VAL A 104 1.51 -3.01 1.51
N ARG A 105 1.54 -2.48 2.75
CA ARG A 105 1.10 -3.24 3.95
C ARG A 105 -0.29 -3.82 3.77
N THR A 106 -1.24 -3.02 3.28
CA THR A 106 -2.62 -3.43 3.08
C THR A 106 -2.74 -4.58 2.07
N LEU A 107 -2.18 -4.42 0.87
CA LEU A 107 -2.32 -5.40 -0.21
C LEU A 107 -1.54 -6.69 0.05
N GLU A 108 -0.34 -6.61 0.65
CA GLU A 108 0.41 -7.80 1.07
C GLU A 108 -0.30 -8.54 2.21
N SER A 109 -0.92 -7.85 3.18
CA SER A 109 -1.72 -8.49 4.23
C SER A 109 -2.91 -9.26 3.67
N VAL A 110 -3.56 -8.73 2.64
CA VAL A 110 -4.67 -9.39 1.95
C VAL A 110 -4.17 -10.61 1.17
N ALA A 111 -3.01 -10.53 0.52
CA ALA A 111 -2.43 -11.65 -0.22
C ALA A 111 -1.89 -12.77 0.69
N LEU A 112 -1.38 -12.46 1.88
CA LEU A 112 -1.04 -13.46 2.89
C LEU A 112 -2.31 -14.21 3.33
N LYS A 113 -3.33 -13.51 3.81
CA LYS A 113 -4.61 -14.13 4.25
C LYS A 113 -5.29 -14.97 3.16
N ILE A 114 -5.26 -14.53 1.89
CA ILE A 114 -5.78 -15.32 0.76
C ILE A 114 -4.86 -16.51 0.44
N GLY A 115 -3.54 -16.36 0.62
CA GLY A 115 -2.56 -17.44 0.49
C GLY A 115 -2.80 -18.55 1.51
N ASP A 116 -2.94 -18.18 2.79
CA ASP A 116 -3.17 -19.08 3.91
C ASP A 116 -4.50 -19.83 3.74
N TYR A 117 -5.58 -19.12 3.38
CA TYR A 117 -6.86 -19.73 3.03
C TYR A 117 -6.73 -20.74 1.86
N ARG A 118 -5.89 -20.43 0.86
CA ARG A 118 -5.56 -21.34 -0.24
C ARG A 118 -4.56 -22.45 0.14
N LEU A 119 -4.00 -22.48 1.36
CA LEU A 119 -3.25 -23.63 1.91
C LEU A 119 -4.20 -24.53 2.72
N ASP A 120 -5.02 -23.97 3.60
CA ASP A 120 -6.06 -24.73 4.32
C ASP A 120 -7.03 -25.41 3.33
N SER A 121 -7.43 -24.72 2.27
CA SER A 121 -8.25 -25.29 1.19
C SER A 121 -7.50 -26.29 0.27
N ARG A 122 -6.22 -26.60 0.54
CA ARG A 122 -5.48 -27.71 -0.09
C ARG A 122 -5.38 -28.93 0.84
N LEU A 123 -5.58 -28.76 2.15
CA LEU A 123 -5.82 -29.86 3.09
C LEU A 123 -7.31 -30.31 3.08
N SER A 124 -8.22 -29.47 2.57
CA SER A 124 -9.63 -29.82 2.37
C SER A 124 -9.96 -30.09 0.89
N THR A 125 -10.36 -31.33 0.56
CA THR A 125 -10.64 -31.78 -0.81
C THR A 125 -11.98 -31.29 -1.38
N LYS A 126 -12.08 -29.98 -1.60
CA LYS A 126 -13.11 -29.35 -2.45
C LYS A 126 -12.63 -27.99 -2.96
N GLY A 127 -12.45 -27.87 -4.28
CA GLY A 127 -12.01 -26.65 -4.97
C GLY A 127 -13.04 -25.52 -4.91
N ARG A 128 -13.18 -24.88 -3.75
CA ARG A 128 -13.92 -23.63 -3.59
C ARG A 128 -13.02 -22.44 -3.91
N SER A 129 -13.53 -21.54 -4.74
CA SER A 129 -13.03 -20.16 -4.77
C SER A 129 -13.16 -19.56 -3.36
N PRO A 130 -12.20 -18.74 -2.88
CA PRO A 130 -12.37 -18.01 -1.62
C PRO A 130 -13.58 -17.06 -1.66
N PHE A 131 -14.03 -16.67 -2.86
CA PHE A 131 -15.26 -15.92 -3.10
C PHE A 131 -16.49 -16.85 -3.11
N GLY A 132 -16.65 -17.66 -2.06
CA GLY A 132 -17.75 -18.62 -1.91
C GLY A 132 -19.07 -17.91 -1.56
N ARG A 133 -19.97 -17.75 -2.54
CA ARG A 133 -21.30 -17.15 -2.35
C ARG A 133 -22.02 -17.68 -1.10
N ARG A 134 -22.50 -16.76 -0.27
CA ARG A 134 -23.71 -16.92 0.55
C ARG A 134 -24.74 -15.90 0.06
N GLY A 135 -26.02 -16.26 0.10
CA GLY A 135 -27.12 -15.43 -0.40
C GLY A 135 -27.50 -15.77 -1.85
N ASN A 136 -28.78 -16.06 -2.07
CA ASN A 136 -29.46 -15.82 -3.33
C ASN A 136 -30.14 -14.46 -3.18
N ASP A 137 -29.45 -13.39 -3.57
CA ASP A 137 -30.04 -12.06 -3.67
C ASP A 137 -29.73 -11.49 -5.05
N THR A 138 -30.74 -10.91 -5.69
CA THR A 138 -30.68 -10.42 -7.08
C THR A 138 -30.28 -8.94 -7.16
N ASP A 139 -29.72 -8.40 -6.08
CA ASP A 139 -29.36 -6.99 -5.96
C ASP A 139 -27.85 -6.77 -6.21
N SER A 140 -27.51 -5.89 -7.15
CA SER A 140 -26.13 -5.58 -7.56
C SER A 140 -25.41 -4.66 -6.58
N THR A 141 -25.37 -5.08 -5.31
CA THR A 141 -24.66 -4.36 -4.24
C THR A 141 -23.14 -4.47 -4.41
N ASN A 142 -22.43 -3.35 -4.23
CA ASN A 142 -20.97 -3.31 -4.32
C ASN A 142 -20.33 -4.02 -3.12
N ILE A 143 -20.01 -5.31 -3.27
CA ILE A 143 -19.33 -6.10 -2.25
C ILE A 143 -17.91 -5.52 -2.04
N SER A 144 -17.58 -5.19 -0.80
CA SER A 144 -16.24 -4.79 -0.39
C SER A 144 -15.64 -5.74 0.64
N LEU A 145 -14.37 -6.09 0.43
CA LEU A 145 -13.53 -6.81 1.36
C LEU A 145 -13.06 -5.83 2.44
N THR A 146 -13.73 -5.86 3.59
CA THR A 146 -13.26 -5.22 4.81
C THR A 146 -12.27 -6.12 5.55
N GLY A 147 -11.38 -5.52 6.34
CA GLY A 147 -10.42 -6.25 7.15
C GLY A 147 -9.44 -5.32 7.85
N SER A 148 -8.30 -5.87 8.28
CA SER A 148 -7.30 -5.11 9.01
C SER A 148 -5.87 -5.63 8.87
N THR A 149 -4.90 -4.77 9.16
CA THR A 149 -3.46 -5.05 9.10
C THR A 149 -2.72 -4.46 10.29
N ASP A 150 -1.91 -5.30 10.93
CA ASP A 150 -0.83 -5.01 11.86
C ASP A 150 0.53 -5.44 11.25
N LEU A 151 0.58 -5.73 9.95
CA LEU A 151 1.73 -6.34 9.28
C LEU A 151 2.98 -5.46 9.36
N PHE A 152 4.00 -5.97 10.03
CA PHE A 152 5.36 -5.43 10.08
C PHE A 152 6.14 -5.97 8.87
N ILE A 153 6.65 -5.08 8.01
CA ILE A 153 7.47 -5.46 6.86
C ILE A 153 8.92 -5.02 7.13
N SER A 154 9.85 -5.97 7.07
CA SER A 154 11.29 -5.78 7.27
C SER A 154 12.09 -6.84 6.53
N PRO A 155 13.37 -6.63 6.20
CA PRO A 155 14.19 -7.66 5.56
C PRO A 155 14.33 -8.93 6.42
N PRO A 156 14.30 -10.14 5.84
CA PRO A 156 13.83 -10.45 4.48
C PRO A 156 12.29 -10.48 4.40
N PHE A 157 11.72 -10.03 3.28
CA PHE A 157 10.28 -10.12 3.01
C PHE A 157 10.01 -10.48 1.55
N GLU A 158 9.09 -11.42 1.32
CA GLU A 158 8.61 -11.83 0.00
C GLU A 158 7.35 -11.01 -0.36
N PHE A 159 7.48 -10.06 -1.29
CA PHE A 159 6.35 -9.27 -1.79
C PHE A 159 5.55 -10.10 -2.80
N LYS A 160 4.29 -10.37 -2.48
CA LYS A 160 3.41 -11.26 -3.24
C LYS A 160 2.49 -10.49 -4.16
N VAL A 161 2.36 -9.17 -4.03
CA VAL A 161 1.47 -8.31 -4.83
C VAL A 161 2.20 -7.17 -5.52
N ILE A 162 3.11 -6.49 -4.81
CA ILE A 162 3.62 -5.20 -5.28
C ILE A 162 4.91 -5.38 -6.07
N ASN A 163 4.84 -5.02 -7.36
CA ASN A 163 5.99 -5.01 -8.26
C ASN A 163 6.81 -3.74 -8.10
N HIS A 164 6.21 -2.56 -7.97
CA HIS A 164 6.93 -1.28 -7.86
C HIS A 164 6.39 -0.41 -6.71
N LEU A 165 7.23 0.46 -6.13
CA LEU A 165 6.86 1.30 -4.97
C LEU A 165 7.22 2.77 -5.20
N ILE A 166 6.23 3.65 -5.08
CA ILE A 166 6.41 5.11 -5.01
C ILE A 166 6.16 5.57 -3.58
N THR A 167 7.14 6.21 -2.93
CA THR A 167 7.02 6.65 -1.52
C THR A 167 7.99 7.79 -1.16
N ASN A 168 7.67 8.58 -0.13
CA ASN A 168 8.55 9.64 0.39
C ASN A 168 9.78 9.06 1.10
N PHE A 169 10.78 9.90 1.38
CA PHE A 169 11.84 9.56 2.34
C PHE A 169 11.31 9.63 3.78
N HIS A 170 11.62 8.60 4.58
CA HIS A 170 11.04 8.37 5.92
C HIS A 170 12.01 8.75 7.05
N LEU A 171 11.54 8.75 8.30
CA LEU A 171 12.41 8.93 9.46
C LEU A 171 13.36 7.73 9.64
N PRO A 172 14.65 7.96 9.97
CA PRO A 172 15.56 6.90 10.40
C PRO A 172 14.98 6.10 11.57
N GLY A 173 15.10 4.76 11.52
CA GLY A 173 14.56 3.87 12.55
C GLY A 173 13.03 3.71 12.56
N SER A 174 12.32 4.22 11.55
CA SER A 174 10.86 4.01 11.42
C SER A 174 10.50 2.67 10.77
N SER A 175 9.29 2.19 11.05
CA SER A 175 8.67 1.05 10.37
C SER A 175 8.64 1.22 8.84
N LEU A 176 8.43 2.45 8.37
CA LEU A 176 8.37 2.77 6.94
C LEU A 176 9.75 2.69 6.29
N MET A 177 10.83 3.06 6.99
CA MET A 177 12.20 2.83 6.53
C MET A 177 12.50 1.33 6.41
N MET A 178 12.09 0.51 7.40
CA MET A 178 12.28 -0.95 7.36
C MET A 178 11.51 -1.62 6.21
N LEU A 179 10.31 -1.12 5.89
CA LEU A 179 9.54 -1.58 4.72
C LEU A 179 10.26 -1.26 3.40
N VAL A 180 10.81 -0.04 3.27
CA VAL A 180 11.56 0.36 2.07
C VAL A 180 12.85 -0.43 1.93
N ASP A 181 13.59 -0.68 3.02
CA ASP A 181 14.78 -1.53 3.01
C ASP A 181 14.44 -2.98 2.61
N ALA A 182 13.30 -3.52 3.09
CA ALA A 182 12.80 -4.82 2.64
C ALA A 182 12.48 -4.85 1.13
N PHE A 183 11.91 -3.77 0.60
CA PHE A 183 11.56 -3.64 -0.82
C PHE A 183 12.81 -3.45 -1.71
N LEU A 184 13.85 -2.75 -1.22
CA LEU A 184 15.15 -2.68 -1.89
C LEU A 184 15.86 -4.05 -1.89
N ALA A 185 15.79 -4.78 -0.78
CA ALA A 185 16.37 -6.12 -0.65
C ALA A 185 15.69 -7.15 -1.56
N SER A 186 14.35 -7.18 -1.62
CA SER A 186 13.60 -8.09 -2.51
C SER A 186 13.86 -7.81 -4.00
N LYS A 187 14.20 -6.57 -4.35
CA LYS A 187 14.62 -6.15 -5.70
C LYS A 187 16.10 -6.38 -6.00
N ASN A 188 16.90 -6.89 -5.06
CA ASN A 188 18.36 -7.00 -5.18
C ASN A 188 19.00 -5.65 -5.57
N ALA A 189 18.51 -4.54 -5.00
CA ALA A 189 18.90 -3.20 -5.37
C ALA A 189 20.40 -2.95 -5.14
N LYS A 190 21.05 -2.26 -6.09
CA LYS A 190 22.50 -1.94 -6.05
C LYS A 190 22.89 -1.00 -4.90
N MET A 191 21.93 -0.33 -4.28
CA MET A 191 22.10 0.58 -3.15
C MET A 191 21.21 0.11 -2.00
N ARG A 192 21.77 0.01 -0.79
CA ARG A 192 21.00 -0.28 0.42
C ARG A 192 20.34 1.01 0.91
N ILE A 193 19.40 0.90 1.87
CA ILE A 193 18.68 2.06 2.40
C ILE A 193 19.60 3.19 2.90
N LEU A 194 20.73 2.87 3.53
CA LEU A 194 21.69 3.86 4.04
C LEU A 194 22.43 4.58 2.91
N ASP A 195 22.83 3.86 1.86
CA ASP A 195 23.56 4.42 0.72
C ASP A 195 22.63 5.35 -0.09
N LEU A 196 21.35 4.97 -0.21
CA LEU A 196 20.28 5.75 -0.83
C LEU A 196 19.97 7.04 -0.04
N TYR A 197 19.95 6.97 1.28
CA TYR A 197 19.69 8.15 2.13
C TYR A 197 20.90 9.09 2.18
N ALA A 198 22.12 8.55 2.18
CA ALA A 198 23.34 9.36 2.03
C ALA A 198 23.38 10.08 0.66
N PHE A 199 22.95 9.42 -0.42
CA PHE A 199 22.77 10.08 -1.72
C PHE A 199 21.70 11.18 -1.65
N ALA A 200 20.54 10.93 -1.04
CA ALA A 200 19.47 11.91 -0.93
C ALA A 200 19.89 13.18 -0.16
N ILE A 201 20.59 13.02 0.97
CA ILE A 201 21.16 14.12 1.75
C ILE A 201 22.20 14.89 0.92
N LYS A 202 23.12 14.20 0.23
CA LYS A 202 24.18 14.81 -0.59
C LYS A 202 23.63 15.65 -1.76
N ASN A 203 22.44 15.32 -2.27
CA ASN A 203 21.80 16.02 -3.39
C ASN A 203 20.64 16.93 -2.91
N GLU A 204 20.61 17.30 -1.63
CA GLU A 204 19.65 18.23 -1.03
C GLU A 204 18.17 17.85 -1.25
N LEU A 205 17.87 16.55 -1.43
CA LEU A 205 16.50 16.06 -1.57
C LEU A 205 15.73 16.28 -0.27
N ARG A 206 14.46 16.63 -0.39
CA ARG A 206 13.60 16.98 0.76
C ARG A 206 12.98 15.71 1.34
N PHE A 207 12.89 15.64 2.66
CA PHE A 207 12.41 14.46 3.39
C PHE A 207 10.95 14.62 3.85
N TYR A 208 10.35 13.51 4.30
CA TYR A 208 9.03 13.45 4.95
C TYR A 208 7.84 13.78 4.02
N SER A 209 6.66 13.95 4.64
CA SER A 209 5.33 14.09 4.04
C SER A 209 5.16 15.13 2.93
N PHE A 210 6.03 16.13 2.84
CA PHE A 210 5.98 17.18 1.82
C PHE A 210 7.32 17.37 1.10
N GLY A 211 8.23 16.39 1.26
CA GLY A 211 9.50 16.32 0.57
C GLY A 211 9.38 15.68 -0.81
N ASP A 212 10.46 15.09 -1.28
CA ASP A 212 10.54 14.37 -2.55
C ASP A 212 10.15 12.88 -2.39
N VAL A 213 10.03 12.18 -3.52
CA VAL A 213 9.63 10.76 -3.58
C VAL A 213 10.67 9.90 -4.28
N MET A 214 10.88 8.72 -3.75
CA MET A 214 11.55 7.59 -4.39
C MET A 214 10.54 6.84 -5.27
N PHE A 215 11.00 6.34 -6.43
CA PHE A 215 10.32 5.32 -7.21
C PHE A 215 11.26 4.13 -7.34
N ILE A 216 10.82 2.97 -6.83
CA ILE A 216 11.61 1.73 -6.77
C ILE A 216 11.00 0.73 -7.74
N LEU A 217 11.84 0.28 -8.67
CA LEU A 217 11.55 -0.68 -9.74
C LEU A 217 12.17 -2.05 -9.44
#